data_AF-A0A0K2SHN3-F1
#
_entry.id   AF-A0A0K2SHN3-F1
#
_cell.length_a   1.000
_cell.length_b   1.000
_cell.length_c   1.000
_cell.angle_alpha   90.00
_cell.angle_beta   90.00
_cell.angle_gamma   90.00
#
_symmetry.space_group_name_H-M   'P 1'
#
loop_
_entity.id
_entity.type
_entity.pdbx_description
1 polymer ?
#
loop_
_entity_poly.entity_id
_entity_poly.type
_entity_poly.pdbx_seq_one_letter_code
_entity_poly.pdbx_strand_id
1 'polypeptide(L)'
;MSFTQELRRWVDPIWQASFEHPFITGLADGTLPLDRFRFYVQQDSYYLTEFGRVLAVAASRAGDLAEASELAAHVRTTWHSSRGWQG
;
A
#
# COMPACT_ATOMS: atom_id res chain seq x y z
N MET A 1 1.49 24.24 10.43
CA MET A 1 1.01 22.98 9.80
C MET A 1 2.15 22.37 9.04
N SER A 2 2.32 21.04 9.10
CA SER A 2 3.28 20.33 8.24
C SER A 2 2.72 20.14 6.83
N PHE A 3 3.60 19.91 5.85
CA PHE A 3 3.21 19.54 4.49
C PHE A 3 2.31 18.29 4.45
N THR A 4 2.60 17.29 5.29
CA THR A 4 1.77 16.08 5.40
C THR A 4 0.36 16.37 5.90
N GLN A 5 0.18 17.35 6.80
CA GLN A 5 -1.14 17.78 7.25
C GLN A 5 -1.92 18.50 6.15
N GLU A 6 -1.23 19.23 5.26
CA GLU A 6 -1.85 19.89 4.10
C GLU A 6 -2.34 18.86 3.08
N LEU A 7 -1.47 17.92 2.66
CA LEU A 7 -1.86 16.83 1.77
C LEU A 7 -3.03 16.02 2.35
N ARG A 8 -2.99 15.73 3.65
CA ARG A 8 -4.07 15.01 4.33
C ARG A 8 -5.41 15.72 4.21
N ARG A 9 -5.46 17.04 4.40
CA ARG A 9 -6.70 17.82 4.25
C ARG A 9 -7.19 17.79 2.82
N TRP A 10 -6.29 17.85 1.85
CA TRP A 10 -6.64 17.87 0.44
C TRP A 10 -7.30 16.56 -0.01
N VAL A 11 -6.78 15.41 0.45
CA VAL A 11 -7.32 14.10 0.10
C VAL A 11 -8.41 13.60 1.05
N ASP A 12 -8.80 14.39 2.05
CA ASP A 12 -9.76 13.98 3.08
C ASP A 12 -11.09 13.47 2.49
N PRO A 13 -11.71 14.12 1.47
CA PRO A 13 -12.94 13.60 0.87
C PRO A 13 -12.79 12.19 0.28
N ILE A 14 -11.67 11.92 -0.40
CA ILE A 14 -11.38 10.61 -1.00
C ILE A 14 -11.13 9.57 0.08
N TRP A 15 -10.40 9.96 1.14
CA TRP A 15 -10.18 9.09 2.28
C TRP A 15 -11.49 8.74 2.99
N GLN A 16 -12.37 9.71 3.24
CA GLN A 16 -13.65 9.43 3.90
C GLN A 16 -14.52 8.50 3.04
N ALA A 17 -14.57 8.73 1.72
CA ALA A 17 -15.28 7.86 0.79
C ALA A 17 -14.76 6.41 0.79
N SER A 18 -13.48 6.19 1.13
CA SER A 18 -12.92 4.83 1.21
C SER A 18 -13.58 3.98 2.30
N PHE A 19 -14.01 4.58 3.41
CA PHE A 19 -14.69 3.86 4.49
C PHE A 19 -16.10 3.39 4.10
N GLU A 20 -16.75 4.12 3.20
CA GLU A 20 -18.10 3.81 2.72
C GLU A 20 -18.08 2.89 1.49
N HIS A 21 -16.90 2.60 0.93
CA HIS A 21 -16.78 1.80 -0.26
C HIS A 21 -17.28 0.36 -0.01
N PRO A 22 -18.12 -0.22 -0.91
CA PRO A 22 -18.73 -1.55 -0.71
C PRO A 22 -17.74 -2.67 -0.42
N PHE A 23 -16.52 -2.58 -0.95
CA PHE A 23 -15.46 -3.54 -0.65
C PHE A 23 -15.03 -3.49 0.83
N ILE A 24 -14.85 -2.28 1.38
CA ILE A 24 -14.36 -2.07 2.75
C ILE A 24 -15.47 -2.39 3.75
N THR A 25 -16.70 -1.93 3.50
CA THR A 25 -17.85 -2.25 4.34
C THR A 25 -18.16 -3.75 4.33
N GLY A 26 -18.16 -4.37 3.14
CA GLY A 26 -18.34 -5.82 2.99
C GLY A 26 -17.24 -6.65 3.66
N LEU A 27 -16.00 -6.15 3.67
CA LEU A 27 -14.90 -6.81 4.38
C LEU A 27 -15.09 -6.70 5.91
N ALA A 28 -15.51 -5.53 6.38
CA ALA A 28 -15.69 -5.25 7.81
C ALA A 28 -16.87 -6.02 8.42
N ASP A 29 -17.97 -6.19 7.68
CA ASP A 29 -19.17 -6.89 8.15
C ASP A 29 -19.19 -8.39 7.78
N GLY A 30 -18.21 -8.86 7.00
CA GLY A 30 -18.07 -10.24 6.58
C GLY A 30 -18.97 -10.66 5.42
N THR A 31 -19.59 -9.71 4.71
CA THR A 31 -20.49 -9.98 3.57
C THR A 31 -19.77 -9.95 2.21
N LEU A 32 -18.49 -9.55 2.15
CA LEU A 32 -17.71 -9.50 0.91
C LEU A 32 -17.64 -10.89 0.26
N PRO A 33 -18.05 -11.03 -1.01
CA PRO A 33 -17.92 -12.29 -1.72
C PRO A 33 -16.46 -12.77 -1.77
N LEU A 34 -16.24 -14.06 -1.50
CA LEU A 34 -14.90 -14.63 -1.41
C LEU A 34 -14.10 -14.51 -2.71
N ASP A 35 -14.76 -14.56 -3.87
CA ASP A 35 -14.14 -14.33 -5.18
C ASP A 35 -13.58 -12.92 -5.31
N ARG A 36 -14.28 -11.91 -4.79
CA ARG A 36 -13.82 -10.50 -4.77
C ARG A 36 -12.63 -10.32 -3.85
N PHE A 37 -12.66 -10.96 -2.69
CA PHE A 37 -11.51 -10.96 -1.78
C PHE A 37 -10.28 -11.62 -2.41
N ARG A 38 -10.45 -12.81 -2.99
CA ARG A 38 -9.36 -13.52 -3.69
C ARG A 38 -8.77 -12.69 -4.83
N PHE A 39 -9.63 -12.09 -5.65
CA PHE A 39 -9.18 -11.21 -6.73
C PHE A 39 -8.37 -10.02 -6.19
N TYR A 40 -8.87 -9.36 -5.13
CA TYR A 40 -8.16 -8.26 -4.50
C TYR A 40 -6.77 -8.67 -4.01
N VAL A 41 -6.66 -9.79 -3.28
CA VAL A 41 -5.36 -10.27 -2.77
C VAL A 41 -4.40 -10.63 -3.90
N GLN A 42 -4.90 -11.22 -4.99
CA GLN A 42 -4.08 -11.48 -6.18
C GLN A 42 -3.57 -10.17 -6.80
N GLN A 43 -4.42 -9.16 -6.94
CA GLN A 43 -4.02 -7.86 -7.46
C GLN A 43 -3.05 -7.12 -6.53
N ASP A 44 -3.23 -7.24 -5.21
CA ASP A 44 -2.35 -6.66 -4.20
C ASP A 44 -0.92 -7.21 -4.34
N SER A 45 -0.75 -8.49 -4.68
CA SER A 45 0.58 -9.08 -4.94
C SER A 45 1.34 -8.41 -6.10
N TYR A 46 0.63 -8.06 -7.18
CA TYR A 46 1.20 -7.31 -8.31
C TYR A 46 1.51 -5.87 -7.92
N TYR A 47 0.58 -5.22 -7.21
CA TYR A 47 0.77 -3.87 -6.68
C TYR A 47 2.02 -3.77 -5.79
N LEU A 48 2.19 -4.70 -4.84
CA LEU A 48 3.34 -4.70 -3.92
C LEU A 48 4.66 -4.90 -4.67
N THR A 49 4.69 -5.70 -5.73
CA THR A 49 5.89 -5.86 -6.56
C THR A 49 6.33 -4.53 -7.16
N GLU A 50 5.40 -3.78 -7.74
CA GLU A 50 5.69 -2.47 -8.33
C GLU A 50 5.95 -1.39 -7.27
N PHE A 51 5.26 -1.44 -6.13
CA PHE A 51 5.50 -0.57 -4.99
C PHE A 51 6.92 -0.74 -4.43
N GLY A 52 7.42 -1.99 -4.39
CA GLY A 52 8.81 -2.28 -4.04
C GLY A 52 9.82 -1.60 -4.97
N ARG A 53 9.52 -1.48 -6.28
CA ARG A 53 10.37 -0.73 -7.23
C ARG A 53 10.36 0.77 -6.93
N VAL A 54 9.21 1.34 -6.58
CA VAL A 54 9.10 2.77 -6.18
C VAL A 54 9.95 3.05 -4.95
N LEU A 55 9.91 2.16 -3.95
CA LEU A 55 10.76 2.27 -2.75
C LEU A 55 12.25 2.18 -3.08
N ALA A 56 12.65 1.31 -4.01
CA ALA A 56 14.04 1.22 -4.46
C ALA A 56 14.50 2.51 -5.15
N VAL A 57 13.65 3.13 -5.96
CA VAL A 57 13.92 4.43 -6.58
C VAL A 57 14.02 5.53 -5.50
N ALA A 58 13.15 5.52 -4.50
CA ALA A 58 13.23 6.46 -3.38
C ALA A 58 14.55 6.31 -2.61
N ALA A 59 14.96 5.08 -2.29
CA ALA A 59 16.23 4.78 -1.61
C ALA A 59 17.44 5.34 -2.39
N SER A 60 17.43 5.23 -3.72
CA SER A 60 18.49 5.76 -4.58
C SER A 60 18.59 7.30 -4.58
N ARG A 61 17.56 7.99 -4.10
CA ARG A 61 17.46 9.45 -4.06
C ARG A 61 17.48 10.03 -2.65
N ALA A 62 17.65 9.18 -1.63
CA ALA A 62 17.66 9.61 -0.23
C ALA A 62 18.83 10.58 0.04
N GLY A 63 18.63 11.48 1.00
CA GLY A 63 19.61 12.52 1.33
C GLY A 63 20.82 11.98 2.09
N ASP A 64 20.64 10.88 2.82
CA ASP A 64 21.68 10.19 3.56
C ASP A 64 21.53 8.66 3.55
N LEU A 65 22.57 7.98 4.05
CA LEU A 65 22.64 6.52 4.06
C LEU A 65 21.70 5.86 5.07
N ALA A 66 21.30 6.55 6.14
CA ALA A 66 20.35 6.01 7.11
C ALA A 66 18.96 5.93 6.47
N GLU A 67 18.50 7.02 5.85
CA GLU A 67 17.26 7.07 5.08
C GLU A 67 17.25 6.07 3.93
N ALA A 68 18.36 5.98 3.17
CA ALA A 68 18.50 5.00 2.09
C ALA A 68 18.38 3.55 2.60
N SER A 69 19.01 3.26 3.75
CA SER A 69 18.97 1.93 4.38
C SER A 69 17.58 1.57 4.88
N GLU A 70 16.85 2.51 5.47
CA GLU A 70 15.46 2.30 5.89
C GLU A 70 14.54 2.00 4.69
N LEU A 71 14.63 2.80 3.63
CA LEU A 71 13.86 2.56 2.40
C LEU A 71 14.22 1.22 1.74
N ALA A 72 15.49 0.85 1.71
CA ALA A 72 15.95 -0.45 1.21
C ALA A 72 15.42 -1.62 2.06
N ALA A 73 15.33 -1.45 3.38
CA ALA A 73 14.70 -2.44 4.25
C ALA A 73 13.21 -2.61 3.92
N HIS A 74 12.50 -1.52 3.60
CA HIS A 74 11.10 -1.58 3.17
C HIS A 74 10.92 -2.31 1.83
N VAL A 75 11.83 -2.14 0.86
CA VAL A 75 11.80 -2.93 -0.39
C VAL A 75 11.78 -4.43 -0.10
N ARG A 76 12.65 -4.88 0.81
CA ARG A 76 12.73 -6.29 1.20
C ARG A 76 11.43 -6.77 1.84
N THR A 77 10.84 -5.99 2.77
CA THR A 77 9.58 -6.39 3.42
C THR A 77 8.44 -6.48 2.41
N THR A 78 8.32 -5.51 1.50
CA THR A 78 7.27 -5.48 0.48
C THR A 78 7.38 -6.67 -0.48
N TRP A 79 8.61 -7.05 -0.87
CA TRP A 79 8.87 -8.23 -1.71
C TRP A 79 8.49 -9.56 -1.03
N HIS A 80 8.72 -9.70 0.27
CA HIS A 80 8.29 -10.91 0.98
C HIS A 80 6.76 -11.01 1.03
N SER A 81 6.07 -9.88 1.26
CA SER A 81 4.61 -9.84 1.28
C SER A 81 3.99 -10.18 -0.09
N SER A 82 4.59 -9.72 -1.19
CA SER A 82 4.08 -10.02 -2.54
C SER A 82 4.19 -11.51 -2.91
N ARG A 83 5.08 -12.28 -2.27
CA ARG A 83 5.29 -13.72 -2.55
C ARG A 83 4.32 -14.65 -1.85
N GLY A 84 3.67 -14.22 -0.78
CA GLY A 84 2.76 -15.07 0.02
C GLY A 84 1.56 -15.62 -0.73
N TRP A 85 1.27 -15.09 -1.93
CA TRP A 85 0.04 -15.35 -2.69
C TRP A 85 0.29 -15.67 -4.18
N GLN A 86 1.53 -15.98 -4.54
CA GLN A 86 1.91 -16.38 -5.91
C GLN A 86 1.86 -17.90 -6.17
N GLY A 87 1.37 -18.68 -5.19
CA GLY A 87 1.24 -20.14 -5.25
C GLY A 87 -0.20 -20.61 -5.34
#